data_AF-U5Q4U2-F1
#
_entry.id   AF-U5Q4U2-F1
#
_cell.length_a   1.000
_cell.length_b   1.000
_cell.length_c   1.000
_cell.angle_alpha   90.00
_cell.angle_beta   90.00
_cell.angle_gamma   90.00
#
_symmetry.space_group_name_H-M   'P 1'
#
loop_
_entity.id
_entity.type
_entity.pdbx_description
1 polymer ?
#
loop_
_entity_poly.entity_id
_entity_poly.type
_entity_poly.pdbx_seq_one_letter_code
_entity_poly.pdbx_strand_id
1 'polypeptide(L)'
;MIYLLGILIGSRYYADIKILLRALFLSTPIAFFIINRFYNRRGIHTDILLPVMLGISLLLAGWLNVNTSGFLKMRSEHSKIAGIESLEANCKITGEIAEKKRSIQTEVTLIEYNEKMLLYIDKKIGLGSVRIGDTIKCRIMPKKISNQPGSSFDYARYMERKGIFCTSYVKSNDVTIKKLKKPTLRERIMLVREWYIKSLTKDNDSQESGILVSLTIGDKSHINSDTRDSFSKAGTMHLMAVSGLHVSFIYAFVSALFSFLGRGKKGRIMKLIVSSLFIWCYTALVGFSPSITRASVMATLYEISSITERDGSGLNSLSLSALIITLISPQSLFDLGFQLSFSAILSIIFVYPGLNNMMYSEKWPLKYIWNIITVH
;
A
#
# COMPACT_ATOMS: atom_id res chain seq x y z
N MET A 1 -15.94 -0.62 10.65
CA MET A 1 -15.65 -1.94 11.26
C MET A 1 -16.39 -3.10 10.58
N ILE A 2 -17.72 -3.06 10.44
CA ILE A 2 -18.51 -4.21 9.92
C ILE A 2 -18.09 -4.63 8.49
N TYR A 3 -17.78 -3.67 7.61
CA TYR A 3 -17.24 -3.95 6.28
C TYR A 3 -15.92 -4.75 6.30
N LEU A 4 -15.00 -4.43 7.23
CA LEU A 4 -13.73 -5.14 7.37
C LEU A 4 -13.95 -6.58 7.87
N LEU A 5 -14.96 -6.79 8.72
CA LEU A 5 -15.38 -8.13 9.14
C LEU A 5 -15.86 -8.95 7.94
N GLY A 6 -16.60 -8.33 7.01
CA GLY A 6 -17.00 -8.94 5.75
C GLY A 6 -15.81 -9.38 4.90
N ILE A 7 -14.74 -8.58 4.83
CA ILE A 7 -13.49 -8.95 4.15
C ILE A 7 -12.83 -10.15 4.84
N LEU A 8 -12.77 -10.17 6.18
CA LEU A 8 -12.18 -11.28 6.94
C LEU A 8 -12.94 -12.59 6.69
N ILE A 9 -14.27 -12.57 6.75
CA ILE A 9 -15.11 -13.73 6.47
C ILE A 9 -14.91 -14.18 5.02
N GLY A 10 -14.98 -13.25 4.07
CA GLY A 10 -14.82 -13.55 2.65
C GLY A 10 -13.43 -14.04 2.26
N SER A 11 -12.39 -13.72 3.04
CA SER A 11 -11.04 -14.24 2.81
C SER A 11 -10.90 -15.73 3.17
N ARG A 12 -11.76 -16.24 4.05
CA ARG A 12 -11.76 -17.64 4.52
C ARG A 12 -12.75 -18.50 3.76
N TYR A 13 -13.92 -17.96 3.43
CA TYR A 13 -15.02 -18.69 2.82
C TYR A 13 -15.31 -18.17 1.41
N TYR A 14 -15.16 -19.04 0.42
CA TYR A 14 -15.60 -18.79 -0.94
C TYR A 14 -17.13 -18.89 -1.01
N ALA A 15 -17.78 -17.89 -1.60
CA ALA A 15 -19.21 -17.92 -1.86
C ALA A 15 -19.48 -17.45 -3.30
N ASP A 16 -20.49 -18.04 -3.93
CA ASP A 16 -20.86 -17.68 -5.29
C ASP A 16 -21.25 -16.19 -5.36
N ILE A 17 -20.62 -15.47 -6.29
CA ILE A 17 -20.87 -14.05 -6.58
C ILE A 17 -22.37 -13.79 -6.82
N LYS A 18 -23.07 -14.72 -7.48
CA LYS A 18 -24.51 -14.57 -7.76
C LYS A 18 -25.34 -14.59 -6.48
N ILE A 19 -24.97 -15.40 -5.50
CA ILE A 19 -25.67 -15.49 -4.21
C ILE A 19 -25.40 -14.23 -3.39
N LEU A 20 -24.16 -13.74 -3.38
CA LEU A 20 -23.79 -12.50 -2.69
C LEU A 20 -24.47 -11.25 -3.29
N LEU A 21 -24.53 -11.16 -4.63
CA LEU A 21 -25.23 -10.08 -5.31
C LEU A 21 -26.72 -10.09 -4.99
N ARG A 22 -27.37 -11.27 -5.00
CA ARG A 22 -28.78 -11.41 -4.60
C ARG A 22 -29.01 -11.00 -3.16
N ALA A 23 -28.16 -11.43 -2.23
CA ALA A 23 -28.25 -11.06 -0.82
C ALA A 23 -28.09 -9.54 -0.60
N LEU A 24 -27.14 -8.91 -1.30
CA LEU A 24 -26.91 -7.47 -1.23
C LEU A 24 -28.10 -6.68 -1.82
N PHE A 25 -28.60 -7.10 -2.98
CA PHE A 25 -29.79 -6.52 -3.63
C PHE A 25 -31.09 -6.74 -2.86
N LEU A 26 -31.21 -7.77 -2.01
CA LEU A 26 -32.36 -7.89 -1.10
C LEU A 26 -32.20 -6.95 0.10
N SER A 27 -30.99 -6.82 0.65
CA SER A 27 -30.77 -6.03 1.88
C SER A 27 -31.02 -4.52 1.70
N THR A 28 -30.69 -3.94 0.54
CA THR A 28 -30.81 -2.50 0.27
C THR A 28 -32.25 -1.98 0.10
N PRO A 29 -33.15 -2.60 -0.69
CA PRO A 29 -34.55 -2.18 -0.79
C PRO A 29 -35.34 -2.45 0.48
N ILE A 30 -35.01 -3.51 1.23
CA ILE A 30 -35.66 -3.77 2.54
C ILE A 30 -35.27 -2.66 3.53
N ALA A 31 -33.99 -2.24 3.55
CA ALA A 31 -33.54 -1.11 4.36
C ALA A 31 -34.22 0.20 3.94
N PHE A 32 -34.30 0.49 2.63
CA PHE A 32 -34.99 1.66 2.10
C PHE A 32 -36.49 1.65 2.40
N PHE A 33 -37.16 0.50 2.29
CA PHE A 33 -38.58 0.33 2.60
C PHE A 33 -38.86 0.56 4.08
N ILE A 34 -37.98 0.09 4.98
CA ILE A 34 -38.07 0.33 6.42
C ILE A 34 -37.86 1.80 6.74
N ILE A 35 -36.85 2.46 6.13
CA ILE A 35 -36.62 3.90 6.25
C ILE A 35 -37.91 4.65 5.86
N ASN A 36 -38.45 4.40 4.67
CA ASN A 36 -39.61 5.13 4.17
C ASN A 36 -40.90 4.85 4.98
N ARG A 37 -41.09 3.61 5.45
CA ARG A 37 -42.30 3.20 6.19
C ARG A 37 -42.31 3.67 7.64
N PHE A 38 -41.16 3.75 8.29
CA PHE A 38 -41.08 4.12 9.71
C PHE A 38 -40.61 5.55 9.98
N TYR A 39 -39.99 6.25 9.03
CA TYR A 39 -39.73 7.70 9.18
C TYR A 39 -41.04 8.50 9.36
N ASN A 40 -42.17 7.93 8.92
CA ASN A 40 -43.50 8.52 9.04
C ASN A 40 -44.30 8.08 10.28
N ARG A 41 -43.80 7.15 11.12
CA ARG A 41 -44.46 6.75 12.37
C ARG A 41 -43.45 6.65 13.49
N ARG A 42 -43.45 7.65 14.38
CA ARG A 42 -42.67 7.66 15.63
C ARG A 42 -42.80 6.31 16.36
N GLY A 43 -41.68 5.70 16.75
CA GLY A 43 -41.69 4.64 17.76
C GLY A 43 -40.58 3.59 17.64
N ILE A 44 -39.38 3.93 18.14
CA ILE A 44 -38.42 3.08 18.90
C ILE A 44 -37.77 1.87 18.18
N HIS A 45 -38.39 1.21 17.19
CA HIS A 45 -37.80 0.04 16.54
C HIS A 45 -36.87 0.34 15.34
N THR A 46 -36.91 1.57 14.79
CA THR A 46 -36.02 1.99 13.69
C THR A 46 -34.57 2.15 14.10
N ASP A 47 -34.35 2.55 15.35
CA ASP A 47 -33.02 2.95 15.83
C ASP A 47 -32.07 1.74 15.94
N ILE A 48 -32.63 0.53 16.04
CA ILE A 48 -31.87 -0.72 16.08
C ILE A 48 -31.88 -1.41 14.71
N LEU A 49 -33.04 -1.44 14.03
CA LEU A 49 -33.19 -2.18 12.78
C LEU A 49 -32.35 -1.58 11.65
N LEU A 50 -32.29 -0.26 11.55
CA LEU A 50 -31.54 0.43 10.50
C LEU A 50 -30.03 0.20 10.59
N PRO A 51 -29.36 0.37 11.75
CA PRO A 51 -27.94 0.04 11.90
C PRO A 51 -27.63 -1.44 11.64
N VAL A 52 -28.51 -2.36 12.04
CA VAL A 52 -28.33 -3.80 11.81
C VAL A 52 -28.35 -4.12 10.32
N MET A 53 -29.34 -3.59 9.59
CA MET A 53 -29.45 -3.80 8.15
C MET A 53 -28.29 -3.15 7.37
N LEU A 54 -27.92 -1.92 7.74
CA LEU A 54 -26.77 -1.24 7.16
C LEU A 54 -25.49 -2.03 7.46
N GLY A 55 -25.36 -2.57 8.67
CA GLY A 55 -24.29 -3.49 9.05
C GLY A 55 -24.23 -4.74 8.16
N ILE A 56 -25.35 -5.44 7.97
CA ILE A 56 -25.43 -6.61 7.08
C ILE A 56 -25.04 -6.24 5.65
N SER A 57 -25.55 -5.12 5.13
CA SER A 57 -25.22 -4.64 3.78
C SER A 57 -23.72 -4.36 3.62
N LEU A 58 -23.08 -3.76 4.63
CA LEU A 58 -21.64 -3.49 4.64
C LEU A 58 -20.82 -4.78 4.75
N LEU A 59 -21.28 -5.76 5.53
CA LEU A 59 -20.65 -7.07 5.64
C LEU A 59 -20.67 -7.78 4.29
N LEU A 60 -21.84 -7.86 3.65
CA LEU A 60 -22.02 -8.45 2.33
C LEU A 60 -21.21 -7.71 1.27
N ALA A 61 -21.15 -6.37 1.33
CA ALA A 61 -20.32 -5.58 0.43
C ALA A 61 -18.83 -5.90 0.58
N GLY A 62 -18.34 -6.07 1.81
CA GLY A 62 -16.97 -6.49 2.08
C GLY A 62 -16.65 -7.89 1.53
N TRP A 63 -17.56 -8.85 1.71
CA TRP A 63 -17.41 -10.20 1.18
C TRP A 63 -17.47 -10.22 -0.35
N LEU A 64 -18.39 -9.49 -0.95
CA LEU A 64 -18.49 -9.35 -2.40
C LEU A 64 -17.21 -8.75 -2.97
N ASN A 65 -16.66 -7.71 -2.34
CA ASN A 65 -15.43 -7.07 -2.81
C ASN A 65 -14.26 -8.06 -2.88
N VAL A 66 -14.10 -8.92 -1.88
CA VAL A 66 -13.05 -9.98 -1.89
C VAL A 66 -13.21 -10.96 -3.06
N ASN A 67 -14.45 -11.34 -3.36
CA ASN A 67 -14.74 -12.24 -4.48
C ASN A 67 -14.53 -11.57 -5.84
N THR A 68 -14.87 -10.28 -5.98
CA THR A 68 -14.74 -9.53 -7.23
C THR A 68 -13.32 -9.05 -7.51
N SER A 69 -12.55 -8.69 -6.47
CA SER A 69 -11.20 -8.13 -6.62
C SER A 69 -10.15 -9.15 -7.08
N GLY A 70 -10.54 -10.41 -7.32
CA GLY A 70 -9.62 -11.48 -7.69
C GLY A 70 -8.70 -11.92 -6.54
N PHE A 71 -8.92 -11.47 -5.30
CA PHE A 71 -8.08 -11.83 -4.15
C PHE A 71 -8.04 -13.35 -3.94
N LEU A 72 -9.18 -14.02 -4.10
CA LEU A 72 -9.27 -15.48 -4.02
C LEU A 72 -8.61 -16.18 -5.22
N LYS A 73 -8.54 -15.51 -6.38
CA LYS A 73 -7.80 -16.00 -7.56
C LYS A 73 -6.28 -15.86 -7.39
N MET A 74 -5.81 -15.01 -6.47
CA MET A 74 -4.39 -14.83 -6.16
C MET A 74 -3.84 -15.90 -5.19
N ARG A 75 -4.28 -17.16 -5.33
CA ARG A 75 -3.69 -18.31 -4.61
C ARG A 75 -2.79 -19.09 -5.56
N SER A 76 -1.71 -19.68 -5.03
CA SER A 76 -0.79 -20.49 -5.84
C SER A 76 -1.44 -21.69 -6.51
N GLU A 77 -2.55 -22.20 -5.96
CA GLU A 77 -3.37 -23.27 -6.55
C GLU A 77 -3.96 -22.90 -7.93
N HIS A 78 -3.99 -21.61 -8.28
CA HIS A 78 -4.50 -21.10 -9.55
C HIS A 78 -3.41 -20.58 -10.50
N SER A 79 -2.12 -20.71 -10.15
CA SER A 79 -1.05 -20.31 -11.07
C SER A 79 -0.97 -21.27 -12.25
N LYS A 80 -1.01 -20.73 -13.46
CA LYS A 80 -0.92 -21.49 -14.72
C LYS A 80 0.48 -22.00 -15.00
N ILE A 81 1.48 -21.45 -14.30
CA ILE A 81 2.90 -21.66 -14.58
C ILE A 81 3.56 -22.54 -13.50
N ALA A 82 2.94 -22.68 -12.33
CA ALA A 82 3.43 -23.50 -11.24
C ALA A 82 3.32 -25.00 -11.62
N GLY A 83 4.46 -25.59 -12.02
CA GLY A 83 4.54 -27.02 -12.38
C GLY A 83 5.08 -27.29 -13.79
N ILE A 84 5.31 -26.25 -14.61
CA ILE A 84 5.97 -26.42 -15.91
C ILE A 84 7.49 -26.56 -15.69
N GLU A 85 8.10 -27.62 -16.23
CA GLU A 85 9.54 -27.88 -16.04
C GLU A 85 10.42 -26.81 -16.69
N SER A 86 10.11 -26.45 -17.95
CA SER A 86 10.76 -25.35 -18.64
C SER A 86 9.86 -24.77 -19.72
N LEU A 87 9.90 -23.45 -19.90
CA LEU A 87 9.24 -22.78 -21.01
C LEU A 87 10.01 -21.53 -21.42
N GLU A 88 9.84 -21.12 -22.68
CA GLU A 88 10.35 -19.83 -23.17
C GLU A 88 9.25 -18.78 -23.04
N ALA A 89 9.52 -17.66 -22.37
CA ALA A 89 8.54 -16.60 -22.16
C ALA A 89 9.13 -15.21 -22.33
N ASN A 90 8.27 -14.28 -22.75
CA ASN A 90 8.57 -12.86 -22.77
C ASN A 90 8.24 -12.27 -21.39
N CYS A 91 9.30 -12.04 -20.62
CA CYS A 91 9.25 -11.49 -19.28
C CYS A 91 9.42 -9.97 -19.33
N LYS A 92 8.35 -9.21 -19.08
CA LYS A 92 8.42 -7.75 -18.97
C LYS A 92 8.82 -7.33 -17.57
N ILE A 93 9.83 -6.48 -17.44
CA ILE A 93 10.30 -5.98 -16.14
C ILE A 93 9.32 -4.95 -15.59
N THR A 94 8.80 -5.19 -14.39
CA THR A 94 7.73 -4.38 -13.80
C THR A 94 8.01 -3.87 -12.39
N GLY A 95 9.02 -4.42 -11.71
CA GLY A 95 9.39 -4.00 -10.36
C GLY A 95 10.87 -3.64 -10.25
N GLU A 96 11.29 -3.36 -9.02
CA GLU A 96 12.65 -2.94 -8.69
C GLU A 96 13.69 -3.96 -9.15
N ILE A 97 14.83 -3.44 -9.60
CA ILE A 97 16.00 -4.22 -9.99
C ILE A 97 16.94 -4.19 -8.78
N ALA A 98 16.95 -5.28 -8.02
CA ALA A 98 17.80 -5.40 -6.84
C ALA A 98 19.05 -6.22 -7.18
N GLU A 99 20.21 -5.62 -7.02
CA GLU A 99 21.48 -6.32 -7.19
C GLU A 99 21.81 -7.19 -5.97
N LYS A 100 22.06 -8.48 -6.19
CA LYS A 100 22.62 -9.40 -5.18
C LYS A 100 24.06 -9.77 -5.54
N LYS A 101 24.72 -10.47 -4.61
CA LYS A 101 26.12 -10.93 -4.75
C LYS A 101 26.38 -11.70 -6.05
N ARG A 102 25.46 -12.57 -6.48
CA ARG A 102 25.64 -13.47 -7.65
C ARG A 102 24.57 -13.30 -8.74
N SER A 103 23.47 -12.62 -8.45
CA SER A 103 22.34 -12.49 -9.37
C SER A 103 21.68 -11.13 -9.25
N ILE A 104 20.98 -10.73 -10.30
CA ILE A 104 20.07 -9.60 -10.31
C ILE A 104 18.67 -10.15 -10.05
N GLN A 105 18.00 -9.67 -9.01
CA GLN A 105 16.62 -10.02 -8.70
C GLN A 105 15.69 -8.94 -9.27
N THR A 106 14.69 -9.33 -10.04
CA THR A 106 13.68 -8.40 -10.55
C THR A 106 12.30 -9.03 -10.61
N GLU A 107 11.25 -8.21 -10.44
CA GLU A 107 9.86 -8.64 -10.63
C GLU A 107 9.46 -8.50 -12.09
N VAL A 108 9.09 -9.62 -12.70
CA VAL A 108 8.65 -9.67 -14.10
C VAL A 108 7.20 -10.08 -14.22
N THR A 109 6.53 -9.57 -15.24
CA THR A 109 5.21 -10.05 -15.67
C THR A 109 5.40 -10.85 -16.96
N LEU A 110 4.95 -12.10 -16.97
CA LEU A 110 4.94 -12.91 -18.19
C LEU A 110 3.80 -12.43 -19.07
N ILE A 111 4.12 -11.97 -20.28
CA ILE A 111 3.14 -11.37 -21.19
C ILE A 111 2.11 -12.40 -21.64
N GLU A 112 2.54 -13.66 -21.87
CA GLU A 112 1.67 -14.72 -22.37
C GLU A 112 0.62 -15.18 -21.35
N TYR A 113 0.97 -15.13 -20.06
CA TYR A 113 0.15 -15.69 -18.98
C TYR A 113 -0.53 -14.62 -18.12
N ASN A 114 -0.08 -13.37 -18.21
CA ASN A 114 -0.48 -12.25 -17.36
C ASN A 114 -0.29 -12.55 -15.85
N GLU A 115 0.80 -13.24 -15.52
CA GLU A 115 1.19 -13.59 -14.14
C GLU A 115 2.52 -12.92 -13.78
N LYS A 116 2.67 -12.54 -12.51
CA LYS A 116 3.93 -12.00 -12.00
C LYS A 116 4.80 -13.11 -11.44
N MET A 117 6.11 -12.97 -11.66
CA MET A 117 7.13 -13.91 -11.22
C MET A 117 8.36 -13.15 -10.73
N LEU A 118 9.11 -13.75 -9.80
CA LEU A 118 10.41 -13.24 -9.42
C LEU A 118 11.50 -13.88 -10.29
N LEU A 119 12.24 -13.07 -11.03
CA LEU A 119 13.30 -13.53 -11.91
C LEU A 119 14.66 -13.27 -11.28
N TYR A 120 15.48 -14.31 -11.21
CA TYR A 120 16.88 -14.24 -10.82
C TYR A 120 17.73 -14.45 -12.06
N ILE A 121 18.48 -13.42 -12.42
CA ILE A 121 19.35 -13.43 -13.59
C ILE A 121 20.79 -13.51 -13.10
N ASP A 122 21.57 -14.47 -13.61
CA ASP A 122 22.99 -14.57 -13.27
C ASP A 122 23.78 -13.35 -13.80
N LYS A 123 24.61 -12.73 -12.97
CA LYS A 123 25.45 -11.58 -13.36
C LYS A 123 26.44 -11.95 -14.48
N LYS A 124 26.82 -13.22 -14.59
CA LYS A 124 27.74 -13.71 -15.64
C LYS A 124 27.20 -13.58 -17.06
N ILE A 125 25.89 -13.46 -17.23
CA ILE A 125 25.24 -13.32 -18.55
C ILE A 125 25.63 -11.96 -19.20
N GLY A 126 26.12 -10.99 -18.41
CA GLY A 126 26.60 -9.72 -18.96
C GLY A 126 25.49 -8.93 -19.65
N LEU A 127 24.26 -9.00 -19.13
CA LEU A 127 23.19 -8.13 -19.62
C LEU A 127 23.62 -6.68 -19.35
N GLY A 128 23.86 -5.92 -20.42
CA GLY A 128 24.06 -4.48 -20.32
C GLY A 128 22.89 -3.81 -19.60
N SER A 129 23.00 -2.50 -19.29
CA SER A 129 22.04 -1.79 -18.44
C SER A 129 20.57 -2.09 -18.79
N VAL A 130 19.93 -2.90 -17.95
CA VAL A 130 18.52 -3.27 -18.05
C VAL A 130 17.69 -2.19 -17.37
N ARG A 131 16.54 -1.82 -17.96
CA ARG A 131 15.65 -0.79 -17.39
C ARG A 131 14.27 -1.36 -17.13
N ILE A 132 13.57 -0.75 -16.17
CA ILE A 132 12.15 -1.04 -15.95
C ILE A 132 11.35 -0.80 -17.23
N GLY A 133 10.50 -1.77 -17.59
CA GLY A 133 9.71 -1.79 -18.81
C GLY A 133 10.35 -2.53 -20.00
N ASP A 134 11.64 -2.88 -19.94
CA ASP A 134 12.26 -3.74 -20.95
C ASP A 134 11.65 -5.16 -20.92
N THR A 135 11.63 -5.81 -22.08
CA THR A 135 11.15 -7.19 -22.20
C THR A 135 12.33 -8.13 -22.41
N ILE A 136 12.46 -9.11 -21.54
CA ILE A 136 13.49 -10.15 -21.57
C ILE A 136 12.83 -11.43 -22.08
N LYS A 137 13.28 -11.93 -23.23
CA LYS A 137 12.92 -13.27 -23.70
C LYS A 137 13.97 -14.23 -23.19
N CYS A 138 13.56 -15.20 -22.37
CA CYS A 138 14.45 -16.19 -21.79
C CYS A 138 13.71 -17.51 -21.51
N ARG A 139 14.48 -18.60 -21.40
CA ARG A 139 13.98 -19.87 -20.89
C ARG A 139 13.90 -19.80 -19.37
N ILE A 140 12.71 -20.05 -18.83
CA ILE A 140 12.43 -20.02 -17.40
C ILE A 140 12.12 -21.43 -16.89
N MET A 141 12.46 -21.67 -15.63
CA MET A 141 12.14 -22.88 -14.88
C MET A 141 11.39 -22.46 -13.61
N PRO A 142 10.06 -22.27 -13.70
CA PRO A 142 9.26 -21.72 -12.62
C PRO A 142 9.19 -22.70 -11.44
N LYS A 143 9.75 -22.28 -10.31
CA LYS A 143 9.62 -22.98 -9.02
C LYS A 143 8.66 -22.22 -8.13
N LYS A 144 7.70 -22.95 -7.55
CA LYS A 144 6.76 -22.39 -6.57
C LYS A 144 7.53 -21.81 -5.37
N ILE A 145 7.13 -20.62 -4.93
CA ILE A 145 7.70 -20.01 -3.73
C ILE A 145 7.32 -20.87 -2.52
N SER A 146 8.32 -21.22 -1.71
CA SER A 146 8.15 -21.99 -0.48
C SER A 146 8.71 -21.23 0.72
N ASN A 147 8.25 -21.60 1.91
CA ASN A 147 8.73 -21.04 3.16
C ASN A 147 10.09 -21.62 3.51
N GLN A 148 10.97 -20.78 4.05
CA GLN A 148 12.24 -21.27 4.59
C GLN A 148 11.98 -22.16 5.81
N PRO A 149 12.62 -23.33 5.90
CA PRO A 149 12.52 -24.20 7.07
C PRO A 149 12.91 -23.44 8.34
N GLY A 150 12.07 -23.47 9.37
CA GLY A 150 12.32 -22.80 10.66
C GLY A 150 11.89 -21.33 10.75
N SER A 151 11.35 -20.73 9.69
CA SER A 151 10.78 -19.38 9.75
C SER A 151 9.35 -19.39 10.29
N SER A 152 9.05 -18.55 11.29
CA SER A 152 7.67 -18.28 11.75
C SER A 152 6.86 -17.43 10.75
N PHE A 153 7.54 -16.78 9.80
CA PHE A 153 6.91 -15.96 8.77
C PHE A 153 6.57 -16.78 7.52
N ASP A 154 5.29 -16.73 7.13
CA ASP A 154 4.75 -17.36 5.93
C ASP A 154 5.02 -16.51 4.67
N TYR A 155 6.25 -16.62 4.16
CA TYR A 155 6.75 -15.89 3.00
C TYR A 155 6.00 -16.24 1.70
N ALA A 156 5.63 -17.51 1.51
CA ALA A 156 4.86 -17.96 0.35
C ALA A 156 3.53 -17.23 0.26
N ARG A 157 2.76 -17.20 1.36
CA ARG A 157 1.48 -16.50 1.42
C ARG A 157 1.64 -14.98 1.29
N TYR A 158 2.72 -14.40 1.80
CA TYR A 158 3.03 -12.98 1.58
C TYR A 158 3.25 -12.66 0.10
N MET A 159 3.98 -13.51 -0.63
CA MET A 159 4.24 -13.33 -2.06
C MET A 159 2.99 -13.58 -2.92
N GLU A 160 2.15 -14.56 -2.55
CA GLU A 160 0.84 -14.79 -3.16
C GLU A 160 -0.04 -13.53 -3.10
N ARG A 161 -0.07 -12.85 -1.94
CA ARG A 161 -0.80 -11.57 -1.79
C ARG A 161 -0.25 -10.45 -2.67
N LYS A 162 1.01 -10.51 -3.08
CA LYS A 162 1.58 -9.60 -4.09
C LYS A 162 1.29 -10.01 -5.53
N GLY A 163 0.67 -11.18 -5.71
CA GLY A 163 0.40 -11.80 -7.01
C GLY A 163 1.62 -12.48 -7.63
N ILE A 164 2.63 -12.79 -6.83
CA ILE A 164 3.86 -13.44 -7.27
C ILE A 164 3.84 -14.88 -6.75
N PHE A 165 3.75 -15.85 -7.66
CA PHE A 165 3.57 -17.26 -7.31
C PHE A 165 4.84 -18.09 -7.45
N CYS A 166 5.68 -17.73 -8.42
CA CYS A 166 6.84 -18.50 -8.81
C CYS A 166 8.12 -17.66 -8.79
N THR A 167 9.24 -18.36 -8.71
CA THR A 167 10.58 -17.82 -8.96
C THR A 167 11.23 -18.60 -10.08
N SER A 168 12.09 -17.98 -10.89
CA SER A 168 12.91 -18.67 -11.87
C SER A 168 14.33 -18.14 -11.84
N TYR A 169 15.31 -19.03 -12.03
CA TYR A 169 16.71 -18.67 -12.15
C TYR A 169 17.18 -18.90 -13.59
N VAL A 170 17.70 -17.85 -14.23
CA VAL A 170 18.19 -17.88 -15.62
C VAL A 170 19.70 -17.96 -15.61
N LYS A 171 20.25 -19.05 -16.17
CA LYS A 171 21.70 -19.31 -16.34
C LYS A 171 22.18 -19.26 -17.79
N SER A 172 21.27 -19.41 -18.76
CA SER A 172 21.67 -19.50 -20.18
C SER A 172 21.98 -18.13 -20.76
N ASN A 173 22.90 -18.08 -21.74
CA ASN A 173 23.19 -16.90 -22.54
C ASN A 173 22.10 -16.58 -23.59
N ASP A 174 21.08 -17.45 -23.72
CA ASP A 174 19.96 -17.26 -24.65
C ASP A 174 18.94 -16.23 -24.09
N VAL A 175 19.43 -15.03 -23.81
CA VAL A 175 18.61 -13.93 -23.30
C VAL A 175 18.62 -12.80 -24.32
N THR A 176 17.45 -12.52 -24.90
CA THR A 176 17.29 -11.38 -25.81
C THR A 176 16.50 -10.27 -25.13
N ILE A 177 17.05 -9.06 -25.16
CA ILE A 177 16.40 -7.87 -24.58
C ILE A 177 15.73 -7.08 -25.70
N LYS A 178 14.44 -6.85 -25.56
CA LYS A 178 13.69 -5.88 -26.36
C LYS A 178 13.46 -4.62 -25.53
N LYS A 179 14.17 -3.55 -25.91
CA LYS A 179 14.06 -2.24 -25.23
C LYS A 179 12.66 -1.65 -25.35
N LEU A 180 12.22 -0.97 -24.30
CA LEU A 180 10.94 -0.27 -24.26
C LEU A 180 10.87 0.83 -25.34
N LYS A 181 9.88 0.75 -26.23
CA LYS A 181 9.66 1.76 -27.29
C LYS A 181 8.70 2.88 -26.89
N LYS A 182 7.65 2.58 -26.12
CA LYS A 182 6.62 3.55 -25.70
C LYS A 182 6.24 3.31 -24.23
N PRO A 183 6.74 4.12 -23.29
CA PRO A 183 6.43 3.95 -21.88
C PRO A 183 5.01 4.43 -21.55
N THR A 184 4.27 3.60 -20.83
CA THR A 184 3.03 3.95 -20.13
C THR A 184 3.30 4.98 -19.02
N LEU A 185 2.25 5.63 -18.51
CA LEU A 185 2.40 6.61 -17.41
C LEU A 185 3.13 6.02 -16.19
N ARG A 186 2.79 4.78 -15.80
CA ARG A 186 3.47 4.06 -14.71
C ARG A 186 4.95 3.86 -15.01
N GLU A 187 5.29 3.42 -16.22
CA GLU A 187 6.68 3.23 -16.63
C GLU A 187 7.45 4.54 -16.66
N ARG A 188 6.82 5.64 -17.09
CA ARG A 188 7.45 6.98 -17.03
C ARG A 188 7.81 7.37 -15.61
N ILE A 189 6.89 7.15 -14.65
CA ILE A 189 7.15 7.43 -13.23
C ILE A 189 8.31 6.56 -12.71
N MET A 190 8.34 5.28 -13.07
CA MET A 190 9.42 4.38 -12.66
C MET A 190 10.77 4.73 -13.31
N LEU A 191 10.78 5.21 -14.56
CA LEU A 191 11.99 5.71 -15.21
C LEU A 191 12.51 6.99 -14.55
N VAL A 192 11.61 7.91 -14.12
CA VAL A 192 11.99 9.09 -13.34
C VAL A 192 12.57 8.69 -11.99
N ARG A 193 11.96 7.70 -11.32
CA ARG A 193 12.49 7.12 -10.07
C ARG A 193 13.89 6.55 -10.27
N GLU A 194 14.10 5.73 -11.31
CA GLU A 194 15.43 5.20 -11.64
C GLU A 194 16.45 6.31 -11.92
N TRP A 195 16.06 7.34 -12.68
CA TRP A 195 16.91 8.47 -12.99
C TRP A 195 17.33 9.23 -11.72
N TYR A 196 16.40 9.44 -10.79
CA TYR A 196 16.68 10.07 -9.50
C TYR A 196 17.67 9.23 -8.67
N ILE A 197 17.44 7.92 -8.56
CA ILE A 197 18.35 7.00 -7.85
C ILE A 197 19.76 7.07 -8.47
N LYS A 198 19.85 6.90 -9.79
CA LYS A 198 21.12 6.98 -10.54
C LYS A 198 21.82 8.33 -10.39
N SER A 199 21.06 9.41 -10.21
CA SER A 199 21.63 10.75 -10.04
C SER A 199 22.21 10.93 -8.64
N LEU A 200 21.59 10.33 -7.61
CA LEU A 200 22.10 10.34 -6.24
C LEU A 200 23.28 9.40 -6.04
N THR A 201 23.34 8.29 -6.76
CA THR A 201 24.43 7.30 -6.67
C THR A 201 25.55 7.56 -7.68
N LYS A 202 25.50 8.65 -8.44
CA LYS A 202 26.42 8.92 -9.57
C LYS A 202 27.85 9.18 -9.12
N ASP A 203 28.03 9.94 -8.04
CA ASP A 203 29.33 10.47 -7.64
C ASP A 203 30.09 9.56 -6.65
N ASN A 204 29.40 8.58 -6.06
CA ASN A 204 29.94 7.36 -5.47
C ASN A 204 28.73 6.52 -5.04
N ASP A 205 28.75 5.20 -5.27
CA ASP A 205 27.81 4.24 -4.64
C ASP A 205 28.19 4.06 -3.16
N SER A 206 28.37 5.19 -2.47
CA SER A 206 28.75 5.26 -1.07
C SER A 206 27.58 4.84 -0.21
N GLN A 207 27.88 4.34 0.99
CA GLN A 207 26.89 4.02 2.00
C GLN A 207 25.94 5.20 2.29
N GLU A 208 26.43 6.44 2.22
CA GLU A 208 25.66 7.67 2.41
C GLU A 208 24.61 7.87 1.31
N SER A 209 24.98 7.63 0.04
CA SER A 209 24.05 7.73 -1.08
C SER A 209 22.90 6.70 -0.96
N GLY A 210 23.21 5.48 -0.54
CA GLY A 210 22.21 4.42 -0.30
C GLY A 210 21.27 4.77 0.86
N ILE A 211 21.79 5.36 1.94
CA ILE A 211 20.96 5.87 3.04
C ILE A 211 20.05 7.00 2.55
N LEU A 212 20.58 7.97 1.79
CA LEU A 212 19.82 9.10 1.27
C LEU A 212 18.69 8.64 0.33
N VAL A 213 18.97 7.70 -0.57
CA VAL A 213 17.97 7.07 -1.45
C VAL A 213 16.88 6.39 -0.63
N SER A 214 17.25 5.68 0.44
CA SER A 214 16.28 5.02 1.32
C SER A 214 15.41 5.98 2.11
N LEU A 215 15.95 7.10 2.56
CA LEU A 215 15.20 8.12 3.31
C LEU A 215 14.24 8.92 2.42
N THR A 216 14.59 9.15 1.16
CA THR A 216 13.80 9.99 0.23
C THR A 216 12.73 9.21 -0.52
N ILE A 217 13.12 8.05 -1.09
CA ILE A 217 12.28 7.23 -1.97
C ILE A 217 11.99 5.83 -1.38
N GLY A 218 12.56 5.49 -0.22
CA GLY A 218 12.25 4.23 0.46
C GLY A 218 12.92 3.01 -0.16
N ASP A 219 13.79 3.23 -1.14
CA ASP A 219 14.51 2.18 -1.82
C ASP A 219 15.74 1.77 -0.99
N LYS A 220 15.78 0.49 -0.63
CA LYS A 220 16.80 -0.08 0.26
C LYS A 220 17.80 -0.96 -0.50
N SER A 221 17.73 -0.99 -1.83
CA SER A 221 18.57 -1.85 -2.68
C SER A 221 20.06 -1.47 -2.62
N HIS A 222 20.37 -0.19 -2.39
CA HIS A 222 21.73 0.35 -2.32
C HIS A 222 22.36 0.33 -0.91
N ILE A 223 21.68 -0.23 0.10
CA ILE A 223 22.22 -0.32 1.46
C ILE A 223 23.01 -1.63 1.62
N ASN A 224 24.29 -1.53 1.98
CA ASN A 224 25.13 -2.70 2.25
C ASN A 224 24.63 -3.50 3.48
N SER A 225 25.06 -4.76 3.59
CA SER A 225 24.62 -5.65 4.69
C SER A 225 25.00 -5.11 6.07
N ASP A 226 26.17 -4.49 6.19
CA ASP A 226 26.75 -4.12 7.49
C ASP A 226 26.02 -2.91 8.09
N THR A 227 25.64 -1.96 7.24
CA THR A 227 24.76 -0.83 7.60
C THR A 227 23.41 -1.36 8.04
N ARG A 228 22.82 -2.25 7.24
CA ARG A 228 21.51 -2.83 7.56
C ARG A 228 21.52 -3.56 8.90
N ASP A 229 22.59 -4.28 9.19
CA ASP A 229 22.77 -5.01 10.45
C ASP A 229 22.95 -4.03 11.63
N SER A 230 23.68 -2.94 11.43
CA SER A 230 23.85 -1.88 12.43
C SER A 230 22.53 -1.18 12.77
N PHE A 231 21.73 -0.79 11.76
CA PHE A 231 20.39 -0.23 11.96
C PHE A 231 19.41 -1.25 12.57
N SER A 232 19.59 -2.55 12.26
CA SER A 232 18.80 -3.61 12.88
C SER A 232 19.12 -3.76 14.37
N LYS A 233 20.41 -3.80 14.73
CA LYS A 233 20.88 -3.89 16.12
C LYS A 233 20.49 -2.67 16.96
N ALA A 234 20.47 -1.49 16.35
CA ALA A 234 19.99 -0.26 16.98
C ALA A 234 18.46 -0.15 17.07
N GLY A 235 17.69 -1.08 16.47
CA GLY A 235 16.22 -1.02 16.42
C GLY A 235 15.65 0.09 15.51
N THR A 236 16.50 0.79 14.76
CA THR A 236 16.17 1.96 13.95
C THR A 236 15.94 1.65 12.47
N MET A 237 15.84 0.37 12.09
CA MET A 237 15.58 -0.05 10.70
C MET A 237 14.29 0.56 10.11
N HIS A 238 13.31 0.89 10.97
CA HIS A 238 12.07 1.54 10.55
C HIS A 238 12.27 2.98 10.07
N LEU A 239 13.34 3.68 10.49
CA LEU A 239 13.68 5.03 10.03
C LEU A 239 14.14 5.05 8.57
N MET A 240 14.75 3.96 8.09
CA MET A 240 15.17 3.80 6.68
C MET A 240 14.00 3.55 5.72
N ALA A 241 12.76 3.49 6.24
CA ALA A 241 11.57 3.41 5.43
C ALA A 241 10.89 4.78 5.42
N VAL A 242 10.50 5.24 4.23
CA VAL A 242 9.69 6.45 4.11
C VAL A 242 8.39 6.27 4.87
N SER A 243 8.15 7.18 5.81
CA SER A 243 7.05 7.15 6.76
C SER A 243 5.96 8.17 6.42
N GLY A 244 4.81 8.10 7.10
CA GLY A 244 3.76 9.12 6.98
C GLY A 244 4.20 10.52 7.41
N LEU A 245 5.26 10.62 8.21
CA LEU A 245 5.83 11.90 8.63
C LEU A 245 6.44 12.67 7.44
N HIS A 246 7.06 11.98 6.48
CA HIS A 246 7.54 12.61 5.25
C HIS A 246 6.38 13.23 4.46
N VAL A 247 5.25 12.53 4.37
CA VAL A 247 4.03 13.04 3.73
C VAL A 247 3.49 14.26 4.48
N SER A 248 3.48 14.23 5.82
CA SER A 248 3.03 15.38 6.61
C SER A 248 3.90 16.62 6.42
N PHE A 249 5.22 16.46 6.29
CA PHE A 249 6.12 17.58 6.00
C PHE A 249 5.90 18.14 4.60
N ILE A 250 5.77 17.28 3.59
CA ILE A 250 5.45 17.72 2.22
C ILE A 250 4.10 18.46 2.22
N TYR A 251 3.09 17.90 2.88
CA TYR A 251 1.79 18.55 3.02
C TYR A 251 1.90 19.92 3.70
N ALA A 252 2.61 20.02 4.82
CA ALA A 252 2.79 21.27 5.56
C ALA A 252 3.55 22.32 4.73
N PHE A 253 4.62 21.89 4.04
CA PHE A 253 5.42 22.75 3.17
C PHE A 253 4.60 23.29 2.00
N VAL A 254 3.93 22.41 1.24
CA VAL A 254 3.05 22.83 0.14
C VAL A 254 1.92 23.70 0.68
N SER A 255 1.35 23.35 1.83
CA SER A 255 0.30 24.14 2.45
C SER A 255 0.72 25.55 2.87
N ALA A 256 1.97 25.71 3.31
CA ALA A 256 2.57 26.99 3.65
C ALA A 256 2.91 27.80 2.38
N LEU A 257 3.48 27.14 1.38
CA LEU A 257 3.83 27.76 0.10
C LEU A 257 2.60 28.34 -0.61
N PHE A 258 1.48 27.62 -0.60
CA PHE A 258 0.20 28.08 -1.18
C PHE A 258 -0.71 28.77 -0.16
N SER A 259 -0.18 29.27 0.95
CA SER A 259 -0.98 29.99 1.97
C SER A 259 -1.53 31.33 1.44
N PHE A 260 -0.89 31.92 0.44
CA PHE A 260 -1.31 33.18 -0.19
C PHE A 260 -2.61 33.09 -1.01
N LEU A 261 -3.09 31.87 -1.32
CA LEU A 261 -4.32 31.64 -2.09
C LEU A 261 -5.62 32.10 -1.37
N GLY A 262 -5.49 32.62 -0.14
CA GLY A 262 -6.59 33.17 0.64
C GLY A 262 -7.39 32.10 1.39
N ARG A 263 -8.08 32.51 2.46
CA ARG A 263 -8.86 31.62 3.34
C ARG A 263 -10.30 31.34 2.88
N GLY A 264 -10.73 31.96 1.78
CA GLY A 264 -12.08 31.77 1.21
C GLY A 264 -12.27 30.39 0.57
N LYS A 265 -13.53 29.99 0.31
CA LYS A 265 -13.88 28.65 -0.23
C LYS A 265 -13.08 28.27 -1.49
N LYS A 266 -12.95 29.20 -2.45
CA LYS A 266 -12.17 28.98 -3.69
C LYS A 266 -10.69 28.74 -3.40
N GLY A 267 -10.10 29.52 -2.49
CA GLY A 267 -8.71 29.37 -2.06
C GLY A 267 -8.45 28.02 -1.39
N ARG A 268 -9.36 27.58 -0.49
CA ARG A 268 -9.26 26.26 0.14
C ARG A 268 -9.36 25.11 -0.86
N ILE A 269 -10.27 25.19 -1.84
CA ILE A 269 -10.41 24.17 -2.90
C ILE A 269 -9.16 24.11 -3.78
N MET A 270 -8.65 25.26 -4.22
CA MET A 270 -7.41 25.29 -5.02
C MET A 270 -6.22 24.74 -4.24
N LYS A 271 -6.11 25.09 -2.95
CA LYS A 271 -5.10 24.54 -2.06
C LYS A 271 -5.22 23.02 -1.96
N LEU A 272 -6.42 22.47 -1.80
CA LEU A 272 -6.66 21.02 -1.80
C LEU A 272 -6.18 20.38 -3.09
N ILE A 273 -6.58 20.91 -4.24
CA ILE A 273 -6.21 20.33 -5.55
C ILE A 273 -4.69 20.31 -5.71
N VAL A 274 -4.02 21.42 -5.42
CA VAL A 274 -2.57 21.53 -5.56
C VAL A 274 -1.85 20.63 -4.57
N SER A 275 -2.19 20.69 -3.28
CA SER A 275 -1.54 19.87 -2.24
C SER A 275 -1.75 18.37 -2.46
N SER A 276 -2.99 17.96 -2.78
CA SER A 276 -3.27 16.57 -3.16
C SER A 276 -2.46 16.17 -4.40
N LEU A 277 -2.36 17.00 -5.45
CA LEU A 277 -1.55 16.70 -6.62
C LEU A 277 -0.08 16.44 -6.25
N PHE A 278 0.54 17.30 -5.42
CA PHE A 278 1.91 17.13 -4.97
C PHE A 278 2.09 15.84 -4.15
N ILE A 279 1.19 15.56 -3.23
CA ILE A 279 1.22 14.37 -2.38
C ILE A 279 1.09 13.08 -3.22
N TRP A 280 0.17 13.05 -4.19
CA TRP A 280 -0.04 11.88 -5.04
C TRP A 280 1.11 11.71 -6.05
N CYS A 281 1.70 12.79 -6.56
CA CYS A 281 2.94 12.73 -7.34
C CYS A 281 4.09 12.14 -6.52
N TYR A 282 4.29 12.59 -5.28
CA TYR A 282 5.29 12.02 -4.37
C TYR A 282 5.01 10.54 -4.09
N THR A 283 3.75 10.19 -3.79
CA THR A 283 3.33 8.79 -3.55
C THR A 283 3.65 7.90 -4.74
N ALA A 284 3.45 8.40 -5.96
CA ALA A 284 3.77 7.67 -7.18
C ALA A 284 5.28 7.49 -7.37
N LEU A 285 6.10 8.52 -7.09
CA LEU A 285 7.56 8.43 -7.14
C LEU A 285 8.11 7.40 -6.14
N VAL A 286 7.54 7.36 -4.94
CA VAL A 286 7.87 6.34 -3.92
C VAL A 286 7.26 4.96 -4.24
N GLY A 287 6.46 4.84 -5.30
CA GLY A 287 5.98 3.55 -5.79
C GLY A 287 4.79 3.00 -5.00
N PHE A 288 3.95 3.88 -4.46
CA PHE A 288 2.74 3.53 -3.71
C PHE A 288 3.01 2.59 -2.52
N SER A 289 4.07 2.85 -1.77
CA SER A 289 4.34 2.08 -0.55
C SER A 289 3.12 2.13 0.39
N PRO A 290 2.76 1.03 1.09
CA PRO A 290 1.55 0.99 1.91
C PRO A 290 1.50 2.06 3.01
N SER A 291 2.66 2.46 3.54
CA SER A 291 2.78 3.51 4.55
C SER A 291 2.39 4.88 4.00
N ILE A 292 2.98 5.27 2.87
CA ILE A 292 2.75 6.57 2.23
C ILE A 292 1.35 6.66 1.68
N THR A 293 0.87 5.61 1.01
CA THR A 293 -0.49 5.59 0.44
C THR A 293 -1.54 5.88 1.51
N ARG A 294 -1.38 5.33 2.72
CA ARG A 294 -2.26 5.64 3.86
C ARG A 294 -2.17 7.09 4.30
N ALA A 295 -0.95 7.58 4.50
CA ALA A 295 -0.72 8.96 4.91
C ALA A 295 -1.28 9.96 3.88
N SER A 296 -1.12 9.67 2.59
CA SER A 296 -1.65 10.47 1.49
C SER A 296 -3.18 10.48 1.47
N VAL A 297 -3.83 9.32 1.64
CA VAL A 297 -5.29 9.24 1.76
C VAL A 297 -5.78 10.02 2.98
N MET A 298 -5.13 9.86 4.14
CA MET A 298 -5.49 10.58 5.36
C MET A 298 -5.33 12.09 5.21
N ALA A 299 -4.25 12.56 4.58
CA ALA A 299 -4.01 13.98 4.30
C ALA A 299 -5.09 14.57 3.38
N THR A 300 -5.44 13.88 2.28
CA THR A 300 -6.52 14.32 1.39
C THR A 300 -7.87 14.34 2.11
N LEU A 301 -8.18 13.34 2.93
CA LEU A 301 -9.43 13.33 3.72
C LEU A 301 -9.48 14.48 4.74
N TYR A 302 -8.35 14.76 5.39
CA TYR A 302 -8.23 15.89 6.31
C TYR A 302 -8.49 17.22 5.59
N GLU A 303 -7.90 17.44 4.42
CA GLU A 303 -8.17 18.62 3.60
C GLU A 303 -9.65 18.75 3.22
N ILE A 304 -10.28 17.66 2.76
CA ILE A 304 -11.71 17.65 2.44
C ILE A 304 -12.54 18.06 3.67
N SER A 305 -12.23 17.50 4.84
CA SER A 305 -12.95 17.81 6.08
C SER A 305 -12.87 19.31 6.42
N SER A 306 -11.69 19.91 6.24
CA SER A 306 -11.44 21.34 6.49
C SER A 306 -12.24 22.29 5.58
N ILE A 307 -12.61 21.83 4.38
CA ILE A 307 -13.46 22.59 3.45
C ILE A 307 -14.93 22.45 3.83
N THR A 308 -15.34 21.26 4.26
CA THR A 308 -16.73 20.98 4.65
C THR A 308 -17.12 21.55 6.01
N GLU A 309 -16.17 22.18 6.74
CA GLU A 309 -16.36 22.73 8.09
C GLU A 309 -16.97 21.72 9.07
N ARG A 310 -16.73 20.44 8.81
CA ARG A 310 -17.09 19.35 9.71
C ARG A 310 -15.87 19.05 10.55
N ASP A 311 -16.05 19.05 11.86
CA ASP A 311 -15.09 18.49 12.79
C ASP A 311 -15.00 16.98 12.53
N GLY A 312 -14.11 16.61 11.61
CA GLY A 312 -13.84 15.22 11.30
C GLY A 312 -13.25 14.58 12.53
N SER A 313 -14.04 13.82 13.29
CA SER A 313 -13.51 13.02 14.38
C SER A 313 -12.38 12.13 13.82
N GLY A 314 -11.25 12.05 14.52
CA GLY A 314 -10.10 11.26 14.05
C GLY A 314 -10.49 9.83 13.70
N LEU A 315 -11.48 9.26 14.41
CA LEU A 315 -12.05 7.95 14.14
C LEU A 315 -12.80 7.85 12.80
N ASN A 316 -13.52 8.90 12.39
CA ASN A 316 -14.23 8.92 11.12
C ASN A 316 -13.26 8.97 9.95
N SER A 317 -12.24 9.83 10.03
CA SER A 317 -11.17 9.91 9.03
C SER A 317 -10.37 8.60 8.94
N LEU A 318 -10.06 7.99 10.09
CA LEU A 318 -9.41 6.68 10.16
C LEU A 318 -10.28 5.59 9.53
N SER A 319 -11.57 5.54 9.87
CA SER A 319 -12.50 4.53 9.33
C SER A 319 -12.72 4.69 7.82
N LEU A 320 -12.84 5.92 7.34
CA LEU A 320 -13.03 6.23 5.92
C LEU A 320 -11.76 5.89 5.11
N SER A 321 -10.58 6.21 5.61
CA SER A 321 -9.32 5.83 4.96
C SER A 321 -9.15 4.30 4.88
N ALA A 322 -9.46 3.57 5.96
CA ALA A 322 -9.46 2.11 5.96
C ALA A 322 -10.43 1.56 4.89
N LEU A 323 -11.63 2.13 4.80
CA LEU A 323 -12.64 1.74 3.81
C LEU A 323 -12.14 1.99 2.38
N ILE A 324 -11.66 3.19 2.06
CA ILE A 324 -11.17 3.53 0.71
C ILE A 324 -10.05 2.58 0.26
N ILE A 325 -9.07 2.34 1.15
CA ILE A 325 -7.92 1.49 0.83
C ILE A 325 -8.35 0.04 0.61
N THR A 326 -9.21 -0.48 1.47
CA THR A 326 -9.69 -1.87 1.37
C THR A 326 -10.76 -2.06 0.29
N LEU A 327 -11.42 -0.99 -0.15
CA LEU A 327 -12.29 -1.01 -1.32
C LEU A 327 -11.47 -1.23 -2.61
N ILE A 328 -10.35 -0.52 -2.75
CA ILE A 328 -9.44 -0.66 -3.90
C ILE A 328 -8.66 -1.98 -3.84
N SER A 329 -8.21 -2.36 -2.64
CA SER A 329 -7.32 -3.50 -2.43
C SER A 329 -7.66 -4.21 -1.12
N PRO A 330 -8.58 -5.19 -1.12
CA PRO A 330 -9.04 -5.83 0.12
C PRO A 330 -7.94 -6.63 0.82
N GLN A 331 -6.93 -7.09 0.07
CA GLN A 331 -5.74 -7.75 0.62
C GLN A 331 -4.95 -6.88 1.59
N SER A 332 -5.02 -5.56 1.48
CA SER A 332 -4.29 -4.61 2.32
C SER A 332 -4.65 -4.74 3.80
N LEU A 333 -5.83 -5.26 4.13
CA LEU A 333 -6.25 -5.52 5.51
C LEU A 333 -5.34 -6.51 6.25
N PHE A 334 -4.67 -7.39 5.50
CA PHE A 334 -3.81 -8.42 6.04
C PHE A 334 -2.33 -8.04 6.02
N ASP A 335 -1.99 -6.86 5.50
CA ASP A 335 -0.62 -6.37 5.55
C ASP A 335 -0.28 -5.93 6.98
N LEU A 336 0.85 -6.43 7.49
CA LEU A 336 1.36 -6.04 8.82
C LEU A 336 1.52 -4.53 8.94
N GLY A 337 1.98 -3.87 7.87
CA GLY A 337 2.10 -2.41 7.82
C GLY A 337 0.75 -1.73 8.06
N PHE A 338 -0.31 -2.22 7.38
CA PHE A 338 -1.68 -1.73 7.56
C PHE A 338 -2.09 -1.83 9.03
N GLN A 339 -2.04 -3.05 9.58
CA GLN A 339 -2.47 -3.34 10.94
C GLN A 339 -1.72 -2.51 11.98
N LEU A 340 -0.40 -2.43 11.87
CA LEU A 340 0.43 -1.69 12.83
C LEU A 340 0.12 -0.19 12.84
N SER A 341 0.07 0.48 11.67
CA SER A 341 -0.15 1.93 11.68
C SER A 341 -1.61 2.32 11.96
N PHE A 342 -2.60 1.51 11.58
CA PHE A 342 -3.98 1.76 12.02
C PHE A 342 -4.13 1.53 13.52
N SER A 343 -3.48 0.51 14.08
CA SER A 343 -3.48 0.26 15.53
C SER A 343 -2.77 1.38 16.29
N ALA A 344 -1.64 1.89 15.78
CA ALA A 344 -0.94 3.01 16.39
C ALA A 344 -1.82 4.27 16.46
N ILE A 345 -2.50 4.63 15.37
CA ILE A 345 -3.40 5.79 15.36
C ILE A 345 -4.61 5.54 16.27
N LEU A 346 -5.15 4.33 16.31
CA LEU A 346 -6.24 3.96 17.21
C LEU A 346 -5.81 4.12 18.69
N SER A 347 -4.62 3.62 19.04
CA SER A 347 -4.04 3.79 20.37
C SER A 347 -3.84 5.25 20.71
N ILE A 348 -3.32 6.08 19.79
CA ILE A 348 -3.22 7.53 20.00
C ILE A 348 -4.61 8.10 20.29
N ILE A 349 -5.62 7.81 19.46
CA ILE A 349 -6.96 8.39 19.65
C ILE A 349 -7.60 8.01 21.00
N PHE A 350 -7.44 6.77 21.47
CA PHE A 350 -8.09 6.31 22.72
C PHE A 350 -7.24 6.53 23.98
N VAL A 351 -5.92 6.39 23.89
CA VAL A 351 -5.02 6.42 25.05
C VAL A 351 -4.51 7.84 25.31
N TYR A 352 -4.24 8.63 24.26
CA TYR A 352 -3.74 10.00 24.41
C TYR A 352 -4.63 10.89 25.28
N PRO A 353 -5.97 10.92 25.13
CA PRO A 353 -6.81 11.76 25.98
C PRO A 353 -6.71 11.39 27.46
N GLY A 354 -6.59 10.09 27.77
CA GLY A 354 -6.43 9.61 29.14
C GLY A 354 -5.09 10.03 29.75
N LEU A 355 -3.99 9.82 29.01
CA LEU A 355 -2.64 10.16 29.49
C LEU A 355 -2.38 11.67 29.57
N ASN A 356 -2.91 12.44 28.61
CA ASN A 356 -2.79 13.90 28.63
C ASN A 356 -3.51 14.51 29.86
N ASN A 357 -4.61 13.92 30.29
CA ASN A 357 -5.34 14.36 31.48
C ASN A 357 -4.66 13.99 32.80
N MET A 358 -3.67 13.09 32.81
CA MET A 358 -2.94 12.70 34.03
C MET A 358 -1.96 13.77 34.52
N MET A 359 -1.51 14.66 33.64
CA MET A 359 -0.54 15.69 33.98
C MET A 359 -0.96 17.05 33.42
N TYR A 360 -1.74 17.79 34.20
CA TYR A 360 -2.15 19.15 33.84
C TYR A 360 -1.06 20.13 34.29
N SER A 361 -0.18 20.53 33.38
CA SER A 361 0.81 21.59 33.62
C SER A 361 0.47 22.84 32.81
N GLU A 362 0.34 23.99 33.47
CA GLU A 362 0.05 25.27 32.81
C GLU A 362 1.26 25.87 32.08
N LYS A 363 2.48 25.39 32.37
CA LYS A 363 3.71 25.88 31.75
C LYS A 363 3.89 25.29 30.35
N TRP A 364 3.85 26.15 29.32
CA TRP A 364 4.02 25.79 27.90
C TRP A 364 5.14 24.76 27.60
N PRO A 365 6.38 24.89 28.11
CA PRO A 365 7.44 23.94 27.77
C PRO A 365 7.22 22.56 28.38
N LEU A 366 6.72 22.48 29.62
CA LEU A 366 6.41 21.21 30.28
C LEU A 366 5.23 20.50 29.61
N LYS A 367 4.21 21.26 29.21
CA LYS A 367 3.08 20.74 28.43
C LYS A 367 3.50 20.24 27.05
N TYR A 368 4.42 20.94 26.38
CA TYR A 368 4.94 20.55 25.07
C TYR A 368 5.78 19.26 25.14
N ILE A 369 6.69 19.18 26.12
CA ILE A 369 7.50 17.97 26.37
C ILE A 369 6.60 16.80 26.74
N TRP A 370 5.62 17.00 27.63
CA TRP A 370 4.67 15.96 28.02
C TRP A 370 3.91 15.43 26.80
N ASN A 371 3.36 16.32 25.96
CA ASN A 371 2.65 15.95 24.74
C ASN A 371 3.49 15.13 23.76
N ILE A 372 4.78 15.47 23.60
CA ILE A 372 5.69 14.69 22.73
C ILE A 372 5.88 13.28 23.30
N ILE A 373 6.13 13.17 24.60
CA ILE A 373 6.32 11.87 25.29
C ILE A 373 5.04 11.04 25.29
N THR A 374 3.86 11.66 25.28
CA THR A 374 2.60 10.91 25.27
C THR A 374 2.23 10.36 23.89
N VAL A 375 2.76 10.96 22.82
CA VAL A 375 2.44 10.60 21.43
C VAL A 375 3.46 9.64 20.83
N HIS A 376 4.72 9.68 21.28
CA HIS A 376 5.82 8.82 20.85
C HIS A 376 6.07 7.69 21.84
#